data_AF-A0A1Y3TZ47-F1
#
_entry.id   AF-A0A1Y3TZ47-F1
#
_cell.length_a   1.000
_cell.length_b   1.000
_cell.length_c   1.000
_cell.angle_alpha   90.00
_cell.angle_beta   90.00
_cell.angle_gamma   90.00
#
_symmetry.space_group_name_H-M   'P 1'
#
loop_
_entity.id
_entity.type
_entity.pdbx_description
1 polymer ?
#
loop_
_entity_poly.entity_id
_entity_poly.type
_entity_poly.pdbx_seq_one_letter_code
_entity_poly.pdbx_strand_id
1 'polypeptide(L)'
;MLKRVFGTSNGLDINFTKSDDGKWITTIPRDLSGIYYLELYAEDDAGNIGYMATVVMKFDPVSFCVKFDVVEFQGNAEMREFIEAFHTKNHYDTEFKGGDNGCCC
;
A
#
# COMPACT_ATOMS: atom_id res chain seq x y z
N MET A 1 -4.74 6.91 21.71
CA MET A 1 -4.95 5.77 20.79
C MET A 1 -4.86 6.29 19.36
N LEU A 2 -4.86 5.40 18.36
CA LEU A 2 -4.86 5.81 16.96
C LEU A 2 -6.25 6.34 16.57
N LYS A 3 -6.30 7.58 16.09
CA LYS A 3 -7.52 8.33 15.79
C LYS A 3 -7.90 8.26 14.30
N ARG A 4 -6.92 8.42 13.40
CA ARG A 4 -7.14 8.30 11.95
C ARG A 4 -5.91 7.81 11.20
N VAL A 5 -6.15 7.19 10.05
CA VAL A 5 -5.13 6.88 9.03
C VAL A 5 -5.54 7.58 7.74
N PHE A 6 -4.58 8.26 7.11
CA PHE A 6 -4.79 9.04 5.91
C PHE A 6 -3.52 9.06 5.07
N GLY A 7 -3.61 9.57 3.86
CA GLY A 7 -2.48 9.59 2.96
C GLY A 7 -2.77 10.24 1.64
N THR A 8 -1.87 10.03 0.68
CA THR A 8 -2.06 10.40 -0.72
C THR A 8 -1.89 9.18 -1.62
N SER A 9 -2.56 9.19 -2.76
CA SER A 9 -2.35 8.27 -3.89
C SER A 9 -2.18 9.08 -5.15
N ASN A 10 -1.00 9.03 -5.77
CA ASN A 10 -0.69 9.83 -6.97
C ASN A 10 -1.01 11.34 -6.78
N GLY A 11 -0.81 11.85 -5.56
CA GLY A 11 -1.11 13.24 -5.20
C GLY A 11 -2.57 13.54 -4.85
N LEU A 12 -3.46 12.54 -4.86
CA LEU A 12 -4.85 12.67 -4.41
C LEU A 12 -5.03 12.18 -2.97
N ASP A 13 -5.71 12.95 -2.14
CA ASP A 13 -5.96 12.58 -0.75
C ASP A 13 -6.79 11.30 -0.63
N ILE A 14 -6.36 10.40 0.25
CA ILE A 14 -7.07 9.19 0.65
C ILE A 14 -7.26 9.16 2.16
N ASN A 15 -8.46 8.77 2.59
CA ASN A 15 -8.82 8.65 4.00
C ASN A 15 -9.28 7.23 4.29
N PHE A 16 -8.85 6.68 5.42
CA PHE A 16 -9.21 5.33 5.81
C PHE A 16 -10.33 5.35 6.83
N THR A 17 -11.22 4.37 6.71
CA THR A 17 -12.25 4.07 7.69
C THR A 17 -11.79 2.85 8.50
N LYS A 18 -11.96 2.93 9.81
CA LYS A 18 -11.69 1.79 10.69
C LYS A 18 -12.86 0.80 10.62
N SER A 19 -12.58 -0.45 10.30
CA SER A 19 -13.56 -1.54 10.31
C SER A 19 -13.74 -2.14 11.71
N ASP A 20 -14.83 -2.89 11.88
CA ASP A 20 -15.20 -3.52 13.16
C ASP A 20 -14.15 -4.54 13.64
N ASP A 21 -13.38 -5.13 12.73
CA ASP A 21 -12.26 -6.04 13.03
C ASP A 21 -10.94 -5.30 13.35
N GLY A 22 -10.99 -3.97 13.45
CA GLY A 22 -9.86 -3.13 13.84
C GLY A 22 -8.90 -2.77 12.70
N LYS A 23 -9.16 -3.17 11.46
CA LYS A 23 -8.35 -2.80 10.28
C LYS A 23 -8.71 -1.39 9.78
N TRP A 24 -7.81 -0.82 8.99
CA TRP A 24 -8.04 0.44 8.28
C TRP A 24 -8.22 0.15 6.79
N ILE A 25 -9.32 0.62 6.22
CA ILE A 25 -9.71 0.32 4.84
C ILE A 25 -9.98 1.63 4.11
N THR A 26 -9.51 1.75 2.87
CA THR A 26 -9.82 2.87 1.99
C THR A 26 -10.10 2.39 0.57
N THR A 27 -10.68 3.25 -0.25
CA THR A 27 -10.78 3.07 -1.70
C THR A 27 -9.82 4.02 -2.37
N ILE A 28 -8.92 3.48 -3.20
CA ILE A 28 -7.94 4.27 -3.93
C ILE A 28 -8.59 4.74 -5.25
N PRO A 29 -8.51 6.04 -5.60
CA PRO A 29 -8.98 6.55 -6.89
C PRO A 29 -8.28 5.82 -8.04
N ARG A 30 -9.04 5.38 -9.04
CA ARG A 30 -8.50 4.62 -10.18
C ARG A 30 -7.46 5.44 -10.97
N ASP A 31 -6.33 4.81 -11.27
CA ASP A 31 -5.31 5.33 -12.18
C ASP A 31 -5.22 4.44 -13.45
N LEU A 32 -5.06 5.04 -14.63
CA LEU A 32 -5.00 4.31 -15.90
C LEU A 32 -3.69 3.55 -16.10
N SER A 33 -2.61 3.97 -15.46
CA SER A 33 -1.32 3.27 -15.49
C SER A 33 -1.35 1.97 -14.70
N GLY A 34 -2.31 1.83 -13.77
CA GLY A 34 -2.32 0.75 -12.78
C GLY A 34 -1.23 0.91 -11.71
N ILE A 35 -0.49 2.02 -11.68
CA ILE A 35 0.57 2.29 -10.70
C ILE A 35 0.05 3.35 -9.72
N TYR A 36 0.20 3.06 -8.43
CA TYR A 36 -0.28 3.88 -7.32
C TYR A 36 0.85 4.12 -6.34
N TYR A 37 1.29 5.36 -6.23
CA TYR A 37 2.26 5.82 -5.24
C TYR A 37 1.51 6.28 -4.01
N LEU A 38 1.65 5.52 -2.92
CA LEU A 38 0.95 5.74 -1.66
C LEU A 38 1.91 6.33 -0.63
N GLU A 39 1.53 7.45 -0.03
CA GLU A 39 2.19 7.99 1.16
C GLU A 39 1.20 7.94 2.32
N LEU A 40 1.54 7.23 3.39
CA LEU A 40 0.62 6.91 4.48
C LEU A 40 1.06 7.55 5.80
N TYR A 41 0.08 8.05 6.54
CA TYR A 41 0.23 8.74 7.81
C TYR A 41 -0.82 8.29 8.83
N ALA A 42 -0.47 8.41 10.10
CA ALA A 42 -1.30 8.09 11.24
C ALA A 42 -1.39 9.30 12.19
N GLU A 43 -2.58 9.59 12.70
CA GLU A 43 -2.77 10.56 13.78
C GLU A 43 -3.30 9.87 15.05
N ASP A 44 -2.75 10.23 16.21
CA ASP A 44 -3.26 9.80 17.51
C ASP A 44 -4.30 10.77 18.11
N ASP A 45 -4.93 10.39 19.23
CA ASP A 45 -5.92 11.23 19.92
C ASP A 45 -5.34 12.55 20.47
N ALA A 46 -4.01 12.63 20.65
CA ALA A 46 -3.32 13.83 21.07
C ALA A 46 -3.00 14.78 19.90
N GLY A 47 -3.31 14.36 18.67
CA GLY A 47 -3.06 15.13 17.45
C GLY A 47 -1.65 14.99 16.90
N ASN A 48 -0.85 14.06 17.41
CA ASN A 48 0.48 13.78 16.85
C ASN A 48 0.33 13.03 15.54
N ILE A 49 1.04 13.49 14.49
CA ILE A 49 1.04 12.85 13.18
C ILE A 49 2.39 12.16 12.96
N GLY A 50 2.34 10.87 12.65
CA GLY A 50 3.50 10.07 12.27
C GLY A 50 3.43 9.64 10.81
N TYR A 51 4.57 9.68 10.13
CA TYR A 51 4.75 9.00 8.86
C TYR A 51 4.75 7.49 9.08
N MET A 52 4.07 6.74 8.20
CA MET A 52 3.99 5.28 8.28
C MET A 52 4.84 4.63 7.20
N ALA A 53 4.50 4.88 5.93
CA ALA A 53 5.14 4.21 4.81
C ALA A 53 4.92 4.91 3.48
N THR A 54 5.86 4.69 2.56
CA THR A 54 5.73 4.93 1.13
C THR A 54 5.66 3.59 0.43
N VAL A 55 4.58 3.36 -0.33
CA VAL A 55 4.31 2.08 -1.00
C VAL A 55 3.98 2.33 -2.46
N VAL A 56 4.55 1.54 -3.36
CA VAL A 56 4.11 1.49 -4.76
C VAL A 56 3.24 0.26 -4.94
N MET A 57 1.95 0.48 -5.17
CA MET A 57 1.02 -0.59 -5.56
C MET A 57 0.92 -0.60 -7.09
N LYS A 58 1.02 -1.79 -7.68
CA LYS A 58 0.88 -2.03 -9.12
C LYS A 58 -0.25 -3.02 -9.34
N PHE A 59 -1.23 -2.64 -10.14
CA PHE A 59 -2.36 -3.47 -10.52
C PHE A 59 -2.36 -3.69 -12.04
N ASP A 60 -2.33 -4.95 -12.44
CA ASP A 60 -2.54 -5.35 -13.83
C ASP A 60 -3.96 -5.90 -13.99
N PRO A 61 -4.85 -5.19 -14.72
CA PRO A 61 -6.22 -5.60 -14.92
C PRO A 61 -6.37 -6.77 -15.91
N VAL A 62 -5.38 -7.04 -16.76
CA VAL A 62 -5.44 -8.16 -17.72
C VAL A 62 -5.25 -9.48 -16.99
N SER A 63 -4.34 -9.47 -16.01
CA SER A 63 -3.99 -10.65 -15.23
C SER A 63 -4.61 -10.73 -13.85
N PHE A 64 -5.34 -9.69 -13.43
CA PHE A 64 -5.86 -9.54 -12.07
C PHE A 64 -4.78 -9.69 -10.99
N CYS A 65 -3.54 -9.28 -11.29
CA CYS A 65 -2.43 -9.33 -10.34
C CYS A 65 -2.21 -7.98 -9.66
N VAL A 66 -1.93 -8.02 -8.35
CA VAL A 66 -1.53 -6.86 -7.55
C VAL A 66 -0.16 -7.12 -6.96
N LYS A 67 0.73 -6.14 -7.06
CA LYS A 67 2.05 -6.14 -6.41
C LYS A 67 2.19 -4.90 -5.53
N PHE A 68 2.85 -5.05 -4.40
CA PHE A 68 3.22 -3.95 -3.51
C PHE A 68 4.72 -3.92 -3.31
N ASP A 69 5.33 -2.76 -3.56
CA ASP A 69 6.72 -2.49 -3.27
C ASP A 69 6.78 -1.45 -2.15
N VAL A 70 7.23 -1.85 -0.94
CA VAL A 70 7.42 -0.90 0.16
C VAL A 70 8.76 -0.19 -0.06
N VAL A 71 8.71 1.11 -0.31
CA VAL A 71 9.90 1.94 -0.58
C VAL A 71 10.54 2.36 0.73
N GLU A 72 9.72 2.88 1.63
CA GLU A 72 10.14 3.36 2.93
C GLU A 72 9.05 3.08 3.97
N PHE A 73 9.45 2.89 5.22
CA PHE A 73 8.52 2.77 6.33
C PHE A 73 9.17 3.24 7.62
N GLN A 74 8.37 3.78 8.54
CA GLN A 74 8.75 4.01 9.93
C GLN A 74 8.03 3.00 10.81
N GLY A 75 8.79 2.01 11.30
CA GLY A 75 8.26 0.94 12.14
C GLY A 75 9.29 0.42 13.14
N ASN A 76 8.80 -0.29 14.15
CA ASN A 76 9.63 -1.02 15.12
C ASN A 76 9.99 -2.42 14.57
N ALA A 77 10.68 -3.24 15.38
CA ALA A 77 11.14 -4.57 14.98
C ALA A 77 10.03 -5.48 14.44
N GLU A 78 8.82 -5.43 15.01
CA GLU A 78 7.63 -6.20 14.58
C GLU A 78 7.24 -5.89 13.13
N MET A 79 7.36 -4.62 12.72
CA MET A 79 7.04 -4.20 11.35
C MET A 79 8.09 -4.66 10.35
N ARG A 80 9.36 -4.81 10.79
CA ARG A 80 10.42 -5.39 9.96
C ARG A 80 10.14 -6.87 9.67
N GLU A 81 9.70 -7.63 10.67
CA GLU A 81 9.30 -9.04 10.49
C GLU A 81 8.10 -9.16 9.54
N PHE A 82 7.12 -8.26 9.65
CA PHE A 82 6.00 -8.21 8.70
C PHE A 82 6.48 -7.97 7.26
N ILE A 83 7.39 -7.03 7.06
CA ILE A 83 7.94 -6.70 5.74
C ILE A 83 8.78 -7.86 5.19
N GLU A 84 9.64 -8.47 6.01
CA GLU A 84 10.39 -9.66 5.64
C GLU A 84 9.46 -10.81 5.23
N ALA A 85 8.40 -11.05 5.99
CA ALA A 85 7.37 -12.05 5.67
C ALA A 85 6.57 -11.69 4.41
N PHE A 86 6.29 -10.41 4.19
CA PHE A 86 5.59 -9.91 3.00
C PHE A 86 6.44 -10.11 1.75
N HIS A 87 7.74 -9.78 1.80
CA HIS A 87 8.68 -9.99 0.71
C HIS A 87 8.95 -11.48 0.44
N THR A 88 9.11 -12.32 1.47
CA THR A 88 9.34 -13.76 1.28
C THR A 88 8.11 -14.49 0.73
N LYS A 89 6.89 -14.09 1.09
CA LYS A 89 5.65 -14.70 0.59
C LYS A 89 5.21 -14.18 -0.77
N ASN A 90 5.60 -12.95 -1.12
CA ASN A 90 5.20 -12.29 -2.38
C ASN A 90 6.42 -12.02 -3.30
N HIS A 91 7.35 -12.98 -3.38
CA HIS A 91 8.46 -13.00 -4.36
C HIS A 91 7.91 -13.12 -5.81
N TYR A 92 7.24 -12.07 -6.27
CA TYR A 92 6.94 -11.89 -7.69
C TYR A 92 7.91 -10.85 -8.22
N ASP A 93 9.03 -11.35 -8.78
CA ASP A 93 9.79 -10.60 -9.78
C ASP A 93 8.92 -10.50 -11.03
N THR A 94 7.95 -9.60 -11.00
CA THR A 94 7.23 -9.20 -12.21
C THR A 94 7.85 -7.91 -12.71
N GLU A 95 8.60 -8.03 -13.80
CA GLU A 95 8.73 -6.94 -14.77
C GLU A 95 7.30 -6.52 -15.15
N PHE A 96 6.92 -5.29 -14.83
CA PHE A 96 5.60 -4.78 -15.18
C PHE A 96 5.55 -4.63 -16.71
N LYS A 97 5.03 -5.64 -17.41
CA LYS A 97 4.89 -5.63 -18.87
C LYS A 97 3.49 -5.12 -19.22
N GLY A 98 3.37 -3.80 -19.30
CA GLY A 98 2.26 -3.23 -20.05
C GLY A 98 2.38 -3.69 -21.50
N GLY A 99 1.44 -4.50 -21.97
CA GLY A 99 1.35 -4.97 -23.36
C GLY A 99 1.76 -6.44 -23.57
N ASP A 100 0.75 -7.23 -23.92
CA ASP A 100 0.73 -8.57 -24.52
C ASP A 100 1.29 -9.81 -23.75
N ASN A 101 0.33 -10.71 -23.50
CA ASN A 101 0.35 -12.18 -23.39
C ASN A 101 1.27 -12.87 -22.37
N GLY A 102 1.42 -12.31 -21.17
CA GLY A 102 1.94 -13.11 -20.08
C GLY A 102 1.70 -12.48 -18.73
N CYS A 103 0.79 -13.08 -17.97
CA CYS A 103 0.92 -13.00 -16.53
C CYS A 103 0.78 -14.41 -15.99
N CYS A 104 1.89 -14.93 -15.50
CA CYS A 104 2.02 -16.16 -14.73
C CYS A 104 1.08 -17.30 -15.17
N CYS A 105 1.46 -17.96 -16.28
CA CYS A 105 0.88 -19.20 -16.81
C CYS A 105 -0.50 -19.07 -17.47
#